data_AF-A0A553SQJ7-F1
#
_entry.id   AF-A0A553SQJ7-F1
#
_cell.length_a   1.000
_cell.length_b   1.000
_cell.length_c   1.000
_cell.angle_alpha   90.00
_cell.angle_beta   90.00
_cell.angle_gamma   90.00
#
_symmetry.space_group_name_H-M   'P 1'
#
loop_
_entity.id
_entity.type
_entity.pdbx_description
1 polymer ?
#
loop_
_entity_poly.entity_id
_entity_poly.type
_entity_poly.pdbx_seq_one_letter_code
_entity_poly.pdbx_strand_id
1 'polypeptide(L)'
;MSDLLNKNKKIDRIENQPPKGTFNPNNIFVPEQNKKDEIIKEKTTSIRLTTKNRDKLKALMSLLEKDSIDQVLDVVLTQHETTLSKDKKKDYDTLLKIYSKKK
;
A
#
# COMPACT_ATOMS: atom_id res chain seq x y z
N MET A 1 -40.41 -46.42 23.24
CA MET A 1 -40.08 -45.06 23.72
C MET A 1 -41.28 -44.52 24.49
N SER A 2 -41.29 -44.72 25.81
CA SER A 2 -42.43 -44.34 26.64
C SER A 2 -42.01 -44.30 28.11
N ASP A 3 -41.12 -43.37 28.45
CA ASP A 3 -40.74 -43.11 29.85
C ASP A 3 -40.28 -41.65 30.05
N LEU A 4 -41.13 -40.70 29.67
CA LEU A 4 -40.84 -39.26 29.76
C LEU A 4 -41.80 -38.47 30.68
N LEU A 5 -42.68 -39.17 31.42
CA LEU A 5 -43.72 -38.53 32.23
C LEU A 5 -43.57 -38.86 33.74
N ASN A 6 -42.34 -38.84 34.27
CA ASN A 6 -42.13 -38.80 35.71
C ASN A 6 -42.38 -37.38 36.26
N LYS A 7 -43.60 -37.16 36.76
CA LYS A 7 -44.14 -35.86 37.24
C LYS A 7 -43.66 -35.44 38.65
N ASN A 8 -42.40 -35.67 39.02
CA ASN A 8 -41.94 -35.40 40.39
C ASN A 8 -40.66 -34.54 40.48
N LYS A 9 -40.52 -33.49 39.65
CA LYS A 9 -39.48 -32.46 39.86
C LYS A 9 -40.13 -31.10 40.12
N LYS A 10 -40.01 -30.61 41.36
CA LYS A 10 -40.32 -29.21 41.70
C LYS A 10 -39.28 -28.32 41.01
N ILE A 11 -39.75 -27.33 40.26
CA ILE A 11 -38.89 -26.42 39.50
C ILE A 11 -38.59 -25.22 40.41
N ASP A 12 -37.32 -25.02 40.77
CA ASP A 12 -36.89 -23.85 41.53
C ASP A 12 -36.86 -22.63 40.60
N ARG A 13 -37.61 -21.58 40.96
CA ARG A 13 -37.67 -20.34 40.18
C ARG A 13 -36.44 -19.49 40.50
N ILE A 14 -35.54 -19.34 39.55
CA ILE A 14 -34.39 -18.43 39.62
C ILE A 14 -34.87 -17.02 39.23
N GLU A 15 -34.37 -15.98 39.92
CA GLU A 15 -34.71 -14.59 39.61
C GLU A 15 -34.28 -14.19 38.19
N ASN A 16 -35.15 -13.44 37.51
CA ASN A 16 -34.94 -13.01 36.12
C ASN A 16 -33.76 -12.03 36.02
N GLN A 17 -32.67 -12.47 35.38
CA GLN A 17 -31.62 -11.54 34.97
C GLN A 17 -32.10 -10.68 33.80
N PRO A 18 -31.79 -9.37 33.78
CA PRO A 18 -32.13 -8.51 32.66
C PRO A 18 -31.42 -8.98 31.36
N PRO A 19 -32.06 -8.81 30.19
CA PRO A 19 -31.51 -9.30 28.93
C PRO A 19 -30.21 -8.57 28.58
N LYS A 20 -29.19 -9.34 28.17
CA LYS A 20 -27.82 -8.87 27.87
C LYS A 20 -27.67 -8.04 26.59
N GLY A 21 -28.71 -7.33 26.16
CA GLY A 21 -28.73 -6.67 24.85
C GLY A 21 -29.75 -5.55 24.76
N THR A 22 -29.75 -4.61 25.69
CA THR A 22 -30.52 -3.36 25.53
C THR A 22 -29.79 -2.41 24.58
N PHE A 23 -30.51 -1.89 23.60
CA PHE A 23 -30.01 -0.91 22.64
C PHE A 23 -29.50 0.35 23.37
N ASN A 24 -28.20 0.62 23.26
CA ASN A 24 -27.56 1.80 23.84
C ASN A 24 -27.36 2.84 22.71
N PRO A 25 -28.01 4.01 22.78
CA PRO A 25 -27.90 5.04 21.72
C PRO A 25 -26.51 5.65 21.61
N ASN A 26 -25.61 5.42 22.58
CA ASN A 26 -24.21 5.83 22.53
C ASN A 26 -23.30 4.83 21.80
N ASN A 27 -23.81 3.65 21.44
CA ASN A 27 -23.04 2.62 20.72
C ASN A 27 -23.50 2.54 19.26
N ILE A 28 -23.57 3.71 18.60
CA ILE A 28 -23.78 3.78 17.16
C ILE A 28 -22.50 3.24 16.53
N PHE A 29 -22.60 2.06 15.94
CA PHE A 29 -21.54 1.45 15.15
C PHE A 29 -21.32 2.36 13.92
N VAL A 30 -20.42 3.33 14.05
CA VAL A 30 -19.89 4.07 12.90
C VAL A 30 -18.91 3.10 12.25
N PRO A 31 -19.22 2.52 11.07
CA PRO A 31 -18.21 1.74 10.37
C PRO A 31 -17.04 2.68 10.10
N GLU A 32 -15.87 2.37 10.66
CA GLU A 32 -14.64 3.05 10.31
C GLU A 32 -14.47 2.89 8.80
N GLN A 33 -14.76 3.98 8.07
CA GLN A 33 -14.43 4.07 6.67
C GLN A 33 -12.90 4.05 6.64
N ASN A 34 -12.33 2.86 6.43
CA ASN A 34 -10.95 2.70 6.04
C ASN A 34 -10.72 3.66 4.88
N LYS A 35 -10.09 4.80 5.18
CA LYS A 35 -9.62 5.74 4.16
C LYS A 35 -8.64 4.93 3.35
N LYS A 36 -9.07 4.45 2.18
CA LYS A 36 -8.16 3.91 1.20
C LYS A 36 -7.28 5.09 0.84
N ASP A 37 -6.06 5.11 1.38
CA ASP A 37 -5.06 6.05 0.94
C ASP A 37 -5.04 5.96 -0.59
N GLU A 38 -5.31 7.08 -1.25
CA GLU A 38 -5.23 7.18 -2.69
C GLU A 38 -3.76 6.97 -3.05
N ILE A 39 -3.38 5.71 -3.28
CA ILE A 39 -2.08 5.39 -3.85
C ILE A 39 -2.10 6.04 -5.23
N ILE A 40 -1.45 7.20 -5.32
CA ILE A 40 -1.22 7.91 -6.58
C ILE A 40 -0.44 6.93 -7.44
N LYS A 41 -1.14 6.24 -8.35
CA LYS A 41 -0.52 5.28 -9.25
C LYS A 41 0.35 6.07 -10.22
N GLU A 42 1.66 6.02 -10.00
CA GLU A 42 2.62 6.60 -10.94
C GLU A 42 2.43 5.95 -12.31
N LYS A 43 2.41 6.79 -13.36
CA LYS A 43 2.23 6.32 -14.73
C LYS A 43 3.51 5.62 -15.16
N THR A 44 3.46 4.30 -15.26
CA THR A 44 4.59 3.50 -15.74
C THR A 44 4.78 3.67 -17.25
N THR A 45 6.03 3.86 -17.67
CA THR A 45 6.42 3.85 -19.09
C THR A 45 7.42 2.74 -19.36
N SER A 46 7.42 2.16 -20.55
CA SER A 46 8.42 1.17 -20.96
C SER A 46 9.45 1.78 -21.90
N ILE A 47 10.72 1.48 -21.65
CA ILE A 47 11.85 1.91 -22.50
C ILE A 47 12.42 0.65 -23.17
N ARG A 48 12.58 0.69 -24.49
CA ARG A 48 13.25 -0.38 -25.23
C ARG A 48 14.76 -0.24 -25.08
N LEU A 49 15.42 -1.30 -24.64
CA LEU A 49 16.85 -1.35 -24.41
C LEU A 49 17.49 -2.49 -25.22
N THR A 50 18.76 -2.36 -25.56
CA THR A 50 19.54 -3.47 -26.11
C THR A 50 19.77 -4.54 -25.03
N THR A 51 19.96 -5.79 -25.45
CA THR A 51 20.24 -6.92 -24.53
C THR A 51 21.44 -6.64 -23.63
N LYS A 52 22.54 -6.15 -24.22
CA LYS A 52 23.75 -5.76 -23.48
C LYS A 52 23.45 -4.75 -22.35
N ASN A 53 22.63 -3.73 -22.60
CA ASN A 53 22.32 -2.72 -21.59
C ASN A 53 21.36 -3.25 -20.52
N ARG A 54 20.42 -4.12 -20.91
CA ARG A 54 19.55 -4.82 -19.96
C ARG A 54 20.37 -5.65 -18.98
N ASP A 55 21.35 -6.41 -19.46
CA ASP A 55 22.18 -7.26 -18.62
C ASP A 55 23.06 -6.42 -17.67
N LYS A 56 23.60 -5.30 -18.15
CA LYS A 56 24.31 -4.33 -17.30
C LYS A 56 23.44 -3.77 -16.18
N LEU A 57 22.20 -3.37 -16.49
CA LEU A 57 21.27 -2.86 -15.48
C LEU A 57 20.89 -3.93 -14.45
N LYS A 58 20.70 -5.17 -14.89
CA LYS A 58 20.46 -6.30 -13.98
C LYS A 58 21.65 -6.59 -13.07
N ALA A 59 22.87 -6.55 -13.61
CA ALA A 59 24.08 -6.72 -12.81
C ALA A 59 24.22 -5.61 -11.75
N LEU A 60 23.92 -4.35 -12.13
CA LEU A 60 23.90 -3.23 -11.20
C LEU A 60 22.82 -3.38 -10.12
N MET A 61 21.65 -3.89 -10.49
CA MET A 61 20.57 -4.18 -9.54
C MET A 61 21.01 -5.21 -8.49
N SER A 62 21.70 -6.28 -8.90
CA SER A 62 22.28 -7.26 -7.98
C SER A 62 23.38 -6.69 -7.10
N LEU A 63 24.22 -5.79 -7.62
CA LEU A 63 25.33 -5.18 -6.87
C LEU A 63 24.84 -4.17 -5.82
N LEU A 64 23.81 -3.38 -6.15
CA LEU A 64 23.28 -2.31 -5.31
C LEU A 64 22.15 -2.77 -4.38
N GLU A 65 21.82 -4.07 -4.41
CA GLU A 65 20.74 -4.69 -3.63
C GLU A 65 19.41 -3.91 -3.76
N LYS A 66 19.02 -3.59 -5.00
CA LYS A 66 17.78 -2.87 -5.32
C LYS A 66 16.72 -3.82 -5.85
N ASP A 67 15.47 -3.57 -5.50
CA ASP A 67 14.34 -4.42 -5.90
C ASP A 67 13.82 -4.09 -7.30
N SER A 68 14.07 -2.87 -7.78
CA SER A 68 13.59 -2.39 -9.08
C SER A 68 14.70 -1.73 -9.89
N ILE A 69 14.65 -1.93 -11.21
CA ILE A 69 15.51 -1.23 -12.18
C ILE A 69 15.30 0.29 -12.07
N ASP A 70 14.10 0.74 -11.71
CA ASP A 70 13.78 2.15 -11.57
C ASP A 70 14.57 2.80 -10.44
N GLN A 71 14.67 2.12 -9.29
CA GLN A 71 15.51 2.56 -8.17
C GLN A 71 17.00 2.62 -8.55
N VAL A 72 17.46 1.69 -9.39
CA VAL A 72 18.84 1.72 -9.90
C VAL A 72 19.05 2.91 -10.82
N LEU A 73 18.08 3.19 -11.70
CA LEU A 73 18.13 4.34 -12.60
C LEU A 73 18.15 5.65 -11.81
N ASP A 74 17.33 5.79 -10.77
CA ASP A 74 17.32 6.98 -9.92
C ASP A 74 18.69 7.25 -9.28
N VAL A 75 19.34 6.21 -8.75
CA VAL A 75 20.68 6.34 -8.15
C VAL A 75 21.69 6.77 -9.21
N VAL A 76 21.68 6.14 -10.38
CA VAL A 76 22.61 6.45 -11.47
C VAL A 76 22.39 7.87 -12.01
N LEU A 77 21.13 8.28 -12.18
CA LEU A 77 20.77 9.62 -12.65
C LEU A 77 21.19 10.68 -11.62
N THR A 78 20.87 10.47 -10.35
CA THR A 78 21.25 11.37 -9.25
C THR A 78 22.77 11.53 -9.18
N GLN A 79 23.52 10.42 -9.29
CA GLN A 79 24.98 10.47 -9.29
C GLN A 79 25.53 11.24 -10.50
N HIS A 80 24.93 11.08 -11.68
CA HIS A 80 25.33 11.82 -12.87
C HIS A 80 24.95 13.32 -12.78
N GLU A 81 23.86 13.66 -12.11
CA GLU A 81 23.49 15.06 -11.85
C GLU A 81 24.49 15.75 -10.92
N THR A 82 25.00 15.05 -9.91
CA THR A 82 26.01 15.62 -8.99
C THR A 82 27.36 15.91 -9.64
N THR A 83 27.70 15.17 -10.70
CA THR A 83 28.94 15.36 -11.47
C THR A 83 28.82 16.44 -12.54
N LEU A 84 27.63 17.00 -12.78
CA LEU A 84 27.40 18.00 -13.80
C LEU A 84 27.87 19.40 -13.36
N SER A 85 28.46 20.16 -14.29
CA SER A 85 28.81 21.57 -14.06
C SER A 85 27.55 22.43 -13.85
N LYS A 86 27.68 23.53 -13.09
CA LYS A 86 26.56 24.42 -12.72
C LYS A 86 25.75 24.91 -13.91
N ASP A 87 26.40 25.24 -15.03
CA ASP A 87 25.70 25.73 -16.23
C ASP A 87 24.90 24.61 -16.89
N LYS A 88 25.51 23.44 -17.09
CA LYS A 88 24.83 22.25 -17.62
C LYS A 88 23.67 21.79 -16.74
N LYS A 89 23.76 22.00 -15.42
CA LYS A 89 22.67 21.69 -14.49
C LYS A 89 21.46 22.60 -14.71
N LYS A 90 21.68 23.90 -14.95
CA LYS A 90 20.59 24.83 -15.31
C LYS A 90 19.93 24.45 -16.63
N ASP A 91 20.73 24.04 -17.62
CA ASP A 91 20.22 23.56 -18.92
C ASP A 91 19.40 22.27 -18.74
N TYR A 92 19.88 21.35 -17.90
CA TYR A 92 19.16 20.13 -17.54
C TYR A 92 17.80 20.43 -16.87
N ASP A 93 17.78 21.30 -15.86
CA ASP A 93 16.57 21.68 -15.12
C ASP A 93 15.54 22.35 -16.04
N THR A 94 15.99 23.16 -17.00
CA THR A 94 15.11 23.79 -18.00
C THR A 94 14.52 22.77 -18.96
N LEU A 95 15.32 21.82 -19.45
CA LEU A 95 14.82 20.72 -20.29
C LEU A 95 13.81 19.85 -19.55
N LEU A 96 14.07 19.53 -18.28
CA LEU A 96 13.17 18.71 -17.47
C LEU A 96 11.80 19.38 -17.27
N LYS A 97 11.77 20.71 -17.05
CA LYS A 97 10.53 21.51 -17.00
C LYS A 97 9.76 21.51 -18.32
N ILE A 98 10.44 21.46 -19.46
CA ILE A 98 9.78 21.40 -20.77
C ILE A 98 9.17 20.02 -20.98
N TYR A 99 9.88 18.94 -20.63
CA TYR A 99 9.39 17.57 -20.80
C TYR A 99 8.23 17.24 -19.85
N SER A 100 8.25 17.73 -18.61
CA SER A 100 7.14 17.51 -17.66
C SER A 100 5.85 18.17 -18.12
N LYS A 101 5.92 19.35 -18.75
CA LYS A 101 4.75 20.04 -19.32
C LYS A 101 4.15 19.35 -20.54
N LYS A 102 4.92 18.51 -21.24
CA LYS A 102 4.45 17.77 -22.43
C LYS A 102 3.75 16.46 -22.09
N LYS A 103 3.86 15.98 -20.85
CA LYS A 103 3.21 14.76 -20.35
C LYS A 103 1.81 15.04 -19.81
#